data_AF-A0A844IE12-F1
#
_entry.id   AF-A0A844IE12-F1
#
_cell.length_a   1.000
_cell.length_b   1.000
_cell.length_c   1.000
_cell.angle_alpha   90.00
_cell.angle_beta   90.00
_cell.angle_gamma   90.00
#
_symmetry.space_group_name_H-M   'P 1'
#
loop_
_entity.id
_entity.type
_entity.pdbx_description
1 polymer ?
#
loop_
_entity_poly.entity_id
_entity_poly.type
_entity_poly.pdbx_seq_one_letter_code
_entity_poly.pdbx_strand_id
1 'polypeptide(L)'
;MDNIVTLFHLNAGPLHDKAKNDYLLNSTIHNDRGISDAIPAILFSAMSIEAFLNELPELATAYIKPEEEPEDVAKKLATLLTTVEEYNGQIKLKLEVTYIAISGKRPKQGIQPYQDFVTLFNLRNELVHLKPKDEYTLNLDSDDLPSSKRTILNKLSGLNILREPSTYKNPVINKDCPVPLLERISTPAAAKWACNTAAKTVQDIVNKMPNSEFKDYLKRNYTNKYFQLIED
;
A
#
# COMPACT_ATOMS: atom_id res chain seq x y z
N MET A 1 -7.80 -31.51 -0.12
CA MET A 1 -7.53 -30.23 0.57
C MET A 1 -8.04 -29.06 -0.29
N ASP A 2 -9.27 -29.17 -0.84
CA ASP A 2 -9.86 -28.14 -1.73
C ASP A 2 -10.98 -27.32 -1.06
N ASN A 3 -11.22 -27.52 0.24
CA ASN A 3 -12.39 -26.93 0.94
C ASN A 3 -12.14 -25.56 1.58
N ILE A 4 -10.92 -25.03 1.63
CA ILE A 4 -10.66 -23.70 2.22
C ILE A 4 -11.17 -22.57 1.30
N VAL A 5 -11.16 -22.80 -0.01
CA VAL A 5 -11.60 -21.80 -1.01
C VAL A 5 -13.12 -21.58 -0.98
N THR A 6 -13.89 -22.50 -0.40
CA THR A 6 -15.37 -22.45 -0.41
C THR A 6 -15.98 -21.70 0.79
N LEU A 7 -15.21 -21.32 1.82
CA LEU A 7 -15.77 -20.67 3.02
C LEU A 7 -15.55 -19.15 3.13
N PHE A 8 -14.49 -18.59 2.54
CA PHE A 8 -14.14 -17.17 2.72
C PHE A 8 -14.24 -16.36 1.42
N HIS A 9 -14.90 -15.21 1.49
CA HIS A 9 -14.87 -14.22 0.40
C HIS A 9 -13.56 -13.42 0.51
N LEU A 10 -12.53 -13.86 -0.23
CA LEU A 10 -11.21 -13.23 -0.26
C LEU A 10 -11.18 -12.05 -1.25
N ASN A 11 -10.88 -10.86 -0.76
CA ASN A 11 -10.94 -9.59 -1.49
C ASN A 11 -9.57 -9.03 -1.86
N ALA A 12 -8.51 -9.38 -1.12
CA ALA A 12 -7.18 -8.79 -1.30
C ALA A 12 -6.65 -8.91 -2.73
N GLY A 13 -6.73 -10.11 -3.31
CA GLY A 13 -6.30 -10.39 -4.68
C GLY A 13 -7.07 -9.57 -5.73
N PRO A 14 -8.41 -9.70 -5.78
CA PRO A 14 -9.24 -8.91 -6.70
C PRO A 14 -9.04 -7.38 -6.58
N LEU A 15 -8.83 -6.86 -5.36
CA LEU A 15 -8.53 -5.44 -5.15
C LEU A 15 -7.16 -5.04 -5.74
N HIS A 16 -6.14 -5.88 -5.61
CA HIS A 16 -4.82 -5.62 -6.21
C HIS A 16 -4.88 -5.66 -7.73
N ASP A 17 -5.62 -6.63 -8.30
CA ASP A 17 -5.85 -6.70 -9.75
C ASP A 17 -6.55 -5.44 -10.26
N LYS A 18 -7.54 -4.91 -9.51
CA LYS A 18 -8.19 -3.65 -9.87
C LYS A 18 -7.19 -2.50 -9.90
N ALA A 19 -6.29 -2.39 -8.92
CA ALA A 19 -5.23 -1.39 -8.91
C ALA A 19 -4.31 -1.49 -10.13
N LYS A 20 -3.86 -2.71 -10.48
CA LYS A 20 -3.02 -2.97 -11.65
C LYS A 20 -3.73 -2.63 -12.96
N ASN A 21 -4.99 -3.02 -13.10
CA ASN A 21 -5.78 -2.72 -14.29
C ASN A 21 -5.96 -1.22 -14.49
N ASP A 22 -6.19 -0.47 -13.40
CA ASP A 22 -6.29 0.99 -13.46
C ASP A 22 -4.95 1.63 -13.87
N TYR A 23 -3.81 1.10 -13.41
CA TYR A 23 -2.50 1.50 -13.91
C TYR A 23 -2.35 1.22 -15.43
N LEU A 24 -2.65 -0.01 -15.87
CA LEU A 24 -2.46 -0.42 -17.27
C LEU A 24 -3.33 0.40 -18.23
N LEU A 25 -4.59 0.62 -17.88
CA LEU A 25 -5.52 1.42 -18.67
C LEU A 25 -5.04 2.87 -18.81
N ASN A 26 -4.59 3.49 -17.71
CA ASN A 26 -4.16 4.88 -17.75
C ASN A 26 -2.77 5.07 -18.39
N SER A 27 -1.88 4.09 -18.25
CA SER A 27 -0.56 4.11 -18.90
C SER A 27 -0.66 4.00 -20.43
N THR A 28 -1.68 3.32 -20.97
CA THR A 28 -1.85 3.18 -22.42
C THR A 28 -2.55 4.37 -23.07
N ILE A 29 -3.49 5.02 -22.37
CA ILE A 29 -4.32 6.10 -22.92
C ILE A 29 -3.64 7.48 -22.82
N HIS A 30 -2.83 7.73 -21.79
CA HIS A 30 -2.37 9.09 -21.47
C HIS A 30 -0.86 9.35 -21.64
N ASN A 31 -0.14 8.48 -22.36
CA ASN A 31 1.30 8.61 -22.60
C ASN A 31 1.72 9.98 -23.18
N ASP A 32 0.86 10.64 -23.96
CA ASP A 32 1.19 11.93 -24.60
C ASP A 32 1.17 13.15 -23.66
N ARG A 33 0.71 13.01 -22.41
CA ARG A 33 0.58 14.15 -21.48
C ARG A 33 1.21 13.94 -20.10
N GLY A 34 1.68 12.74 -19.77
CA GLY A 34 2.25 12.42 -18.47
C GLY A 34 1.25 12.52 -17.29
N ILE A 35 -0.05 12.53 -17.59
CA ILE A 35 -1.15 12.63 -16.61
C ILE A 35 -1.84 11.28 -16.58
N SER A 36 -1.82 10.60 -15.45
CA SER A 36 -2.54 9.34 -15.24
C SER A 36 -3.41 9.49 -14.01
N ASP A 37 -4.65 9.03 -14.05
CA ASP A 37 -5.43 8.93 -12.81
C ASP A 37 -4.82 7.84 -11.92
N ALA A 38 -3.96 8.26 -10.99
CA ALA A 38 -3.24 7.38 -10.08
C ALA A 38 -4.05 7.09 -8.80
N ILE A 39 -5.12 7.86 -8.56
CA ILE A 39 -5.87 7.82 -7.30
C ILE A 39 -6.52 6.43 -7.10
N PRO A 40 -7.24 5.85 -8.08
CA PRO A 40 -7.78 4.51 -7.94
C PRO A 40 -6.69 3.48 -7.63
N ALA A 41 -5.58 3.49 -8.37
CA ALA A 41 -4.46 2.58 -8.15
C ALA A 41 -3.88 2.71 -6.72
N ILE A 42 -3.74 3.94 -6.20
CA ILE A 42 -3.26 4.20 -4.84
C ILE A 42 -4.24 3.64 -3.80
N LEU A 43 -5.54 3.95 -3.93
CA LEU A 43 -6.57 3.52 -2.98
C LEU A 43 -6.74 2.00 -2.99
N PHE A 44 -6.89 1.38 -4.17
CA PHE A 44 -7.05 -0.07 -4.31
C PHE A 44 -5.79 -0.82 -3.86
N SER A 45 -4.58 -0.27 -4.06
CA SER A 45 -3.35 -0.87 -3.52
C SER A 45 -3.36 -0.90 -1.99
N ALA A 46 -3.71 0.22 -1.33
CA ALA A 46 -3.82 0.25 0.13
C ALA A 46 -4.90 -0.70 0.65
N MET A 47 -6.08 -0.70 0.01
CA MET A 47 -7.20 -1.58 0.36
C MET A 47 -6.83 -3.06 0.18
N SER A 48 -6.03 -3.41 -0.83
CA SER A 48 -5.60 -4.80 -1.05
C SER A 48 -4.70 -5.32 0.08
N ILE A 49 -3.81 -4.48 0.61
CA ILE A 49 -2.96 -4.83 1.77
C ILE A 49 -3.83 -4.93 3.03
N GLU A 50 -4.78 -4.02 3.19
CA GLU A 50 -5.72 -4.03 4.32
C GLU A 50 -6.56 -5.31 4.33
N ALA A 51 -7.15 -5.66 3.20
CA ALA A 51 -7.88 -6.92 3.02
C ALA A 51 -6.98 -8.14 3.27
N PHE A 52 -5.75 -8.14 2.76
CA PHE A 52 -4.82 -9.25 2.99
C PHE A 52 -4.56 -9.48 4.48
N LEU A 53 -4.24 -8.42 5.22
CA LEU A 53 -3.98 -8.50 6.66
C LEU A 53 -5.23 -8.93 7.46
N ASN A 54 -6.42 -8.54 7.02
CA ASN A 54 -7.69 -8.94 7.65
C ASN A 54 -8.08 -10.40 7.29
N GLU A 55 -7.65 -10.91 6.14
CA GLU A 55 -7.88 -12.31 5.73
C GLU A 55 -6.92 -13.29 6.41
N LEU A 56 -5.70 -12.84 6.75
CA LEU A 56 -4.67 -13.68 7.37
C LEU A 56 -5.10 -14.48 8.60
N PRO A 57 -5.80 -13.93 9.62
CA PRO A 57 -6.17 -14.71 10.80
C PRO A 57 -7.11 -15.89 10.49
N GLU A 58 -8.10 -15.68 9.63
CA GLU A 58 -9.05 -16.73 9.22
C GLU A 58 -8.35 -17.81 8.38
N LEU A 59 -7.51 -17.38 7.43
CA LEU A 59 -6.70 -18.31 6.65
C LEU A 59 -5.74 -19.09 7.54
N ALA A 60 -5.05 -18.44 8.46
CA ALA A 60 -4.13 -19.09 9.37
C ALA A 60 -4.87 -20.12 10.25
N THR A 61 -6.06 -19.79 10.75
CA THR A 61 -6.91 -20.70 11.53
C THR A 61 -7.25 -21.98 10.77
N ALA A 62 -7.54 -21.88 9.47
CA ALA A 62 -7.84 -23.03 8.61
C ALA A 62 -6.65 -23.99 8.39
N TYR A 63 -5.42 -23.54 8.71
CA TYR A 63 -4.19 -24.32 8.59
C TYR A 63 -3.58 -24.75 9.92
N ILE A 64 -4.20 -24.43 11.06
CA ILE A 64 -3.74 -24.90 12.38
C ILE A 64 -3.91 -26.42 12.43
N LYS A 65 -2.81 -27.14 12.67
CA LYS A 65 -2.84 -28.58 12.91
C LYS A 65 -2.85 -28.86 14.42
N PRO A 66 -3.77 -29.71 14.95
CA PRO A 66 -3.86 -29.99 16.39
C PRO A 66 -2.60 -30.59 17.01
N GLU A 67 -1.77 -31.27 16.20
CA GLU A 67 -0.59 -32.00 16.63
C GLU A 67 0.72 -31.18 16.50
N GLU A 68 0.66 -29.94 15.99
CA GLU A 68 1.84 -29.09 15.83
C GLU A 68 2.17 -28.29 17.11
N GLU A 69 3.47 -28.16 17.38
CA GLU A 69 4.08 -27.47 18.53
C GLU A 69 3.59 -26.01 18.69
N PRO A 70 3.64 -25.43 19.91
CA PRO A 70 3.27 -24.04 20.19
C PRO A 70 4.06 -22.98 19.39
N GLU A 71 5.10 -23.38 18.65
CA GLU A 71 5.84 -22.51 17.75
C GLU A 71 5.22 -22.31 16.37
N ASP A 72 4.12 -22.99 16.04
CA ASP A 72 3.39 -22.85 14.77
C ASP A 72 3.04 -21.38 14.47
N VAL A 73 3.54 -20.91 13.33
CA VAL A 73 3.32 -19.54 12.85
C VAL A 73 1.86 -19.30 12.46
N ALA A 74 1.13 -20.32 11.98
CA ALA A 74 -0.29 -20.19 11.69
C ALA A 74 -1.07 -19.90 12.98
N LYS A 75 -0.87 -20.71 14.04
CA LYS A 75 -1.47 -20.47 15.36
C LYS A 75 -1.12 -19.11 15.96
N LYS A 76 0.15 -18.68 15.87
CA LYS A 76 0.60 -17.35 16.33
C LYS A 76 -0.10 -16.22 15.56
N LEU A 77 -0.15 -16.30 14.23
CA LEU A 77 -0.81 -15.28 13.40
C LEU A 77 -2.31 -15.21 13.67
N ALA A 78 -2.99 -16.35 13.70
CA ALA A 78 -4.41 -16.42 14.02
C ALA A 78 -4.71 -15.75 15.36
N THR A 79 -3.98 -16.13 16.41
CA THR A 79 -4.20 -15.59 17.76
C THR A 79 -3.92 -14.09 17.82
N LEU A 80 -2.72 -13.67 17.40
CA LEU A 80 -2.27 -12.30 17.58
C LEU A 80 -3.05 -11.31 16.70
N LEU A 81 -3.36 -11.66 15.44
CA LEU A 81 -4.11 -10.77 14.56
C LEU A 81 -5.58 -10.68 14.97
N THR A 82 -6.22 -11.80 15.39
CA THR A 82 -7.58 -11.73 15.97
C THR A 82 -7.63 -10.83 17.19
N THR A 83 -6.64 -10.91 18.09
CA THR A 83 -6.57 -9.96 19.23
C THR A 83 -6.43 -8.51 18.75
N VAL A 84 -5.59 -8.23 17.74
CA VAL A 84 -5.48 -6.86 17.21
C VAL A 84 -6.82 -6.38 16.63
N GLU A 85 -7.59 -7.23 15.96
CA GLU A 85 -8.95 -6.90 15.47
C GLU A 85 -9.92 -6.59 16.61
N GLU A 86 -9.96 -7.43 17.66
CA GLU A 86 -10.85 -7.27 18.83
C GLU A 86 -10.67 -5.90 19.50
N TYR A 87 -9.45 -5.37 19.50
CA TYR A 87 -9.12 -4.05 20.05
C TYR A 87 -9.16 -2.91 19.01
N ASN A 88 -9.74 -3.13 17.83
CA ASN A 88 -9.79 -2.17 16.72
C ASN A 88 -8.41 -1.59 16.35
N GLY A 89 -7.40 -2.45 16.37
CA GLY A 89 -6.03 -2.07 16.09
C GLY A 89 -5.86 -1.56 14.66
N GLN A 90 -5.11 -0.46 14.52
CA GLN A 90 -4.85 0.13 13.22
C GLN A 90 -4.05 -0.82 12.32
N ILE A 91 -4.20 -0.67 11.00
CA ILE A 91 -3.55 -1.53 10.00
C ILE A 91 -2.02 -1.59 10.12
N LYS A 92 -1.39 -0.50 10.57
CA LYS A 92 0.05 -0.46 10.85
C LYS A 92 0.43 -1.41 12.00
N LEU A 93 -0.39 -1.48 13.04
CA LEU A 93 -0.18 -2.39 14.16
C LEU A 93 -0.35 -3.84 13.71
N LYS A 94 -1.37 -4.14 12.89
CA LYS A 94 -1.55 -5.47 12.29
C LYS A 94 -0.29 -5.90 11.54
N LEU A 95 0.26 -5.03 10.69
CA LEU A 95 1.51 -5.33 9.98
C LEU A 95 2.67 -5.61 10.94
N GLU A 96 2.91 -4.76 11.94
CA GLU A 96 4.00 -4.95 12.91
C GLU A 96 3.86 -6.27 13.67
N VAL A 97 2.64 -6.59 14.10
CA VAL A 97 2.32 -7.86 14.77
C VAL A 97 2.53 -9.05 13.82
N THR A 98 2.18 -8.95 12.54
CA THR A 98 2.49 -9.98 11.53
C THR A 98 4.00 -10.24 11.45
N TYR A 99 4.84 -9.20 11.36
CA TYR A 99 6.30 -9.36 11.32
C TYR A 99 6.86 -10.02 12.60
N ILE A 100 6.35 -9.62 13.76
CA ILE A 100 6.76 -10.21 15.04
C ILE A 100 6.34 -11.69 15.07
N ALA A 101 5.14 -12.03 14.62
CA ALA A 101 4.63 -13.40 14.61
C ALA A 101 5.47 -14.33 13.70
N ILE A 102 5.88 -13.85 12.51
CA ILE A 102 6.61 -14.67 11.52
C ILE A 102 8.12 -14.71 11.73
N SER A 103 8.72 -13.66 12.30
CA SER A 103 10.19 -13.51 12.36
C SER A 103 10.74 -13.24 13.77
N GLY A 104 9.87 -13.08 14.76
CA GLY A 104 10.23 -12.68 16.13
C GLY A 104 10.74 -11.23 16.26
N LYS A 105 10.74 -10.46 15.17
CA LYS A 105 11.33 -9.11 15.12
C LYS A 105 10.35 -8.10 14.54
N ARG A 106 10.44 -6.86 15.01
CA ARG A 106 9.74 -5.73 14.38
C ARG A 106 10.33 -5.43 13.00
N PRO A 107 9.53 -4.92 12.05
CA PRO A 107 10.06 -4.44 10.79
C PRO A 107 11.01 -3.26 11.04
N LYS A 108 12.12 -3.22 10.29
CA LYS A 108 13.11 -2.15 10.41
C LYS A 108 12.57 -0.87 9.77
N GLN A 109 12.54 0.22 10.52
CA GLN A 109 12.15 1.54 10.00
C GLN A 109 13.13 2.03 8.95
N GLY A 110 12.63 2.76 7.95
CA GLY A 110 13.46 3.28 6.85
C GLY A 110 13.89 2.24 5.81
N ILE A 111 13.46 0.98 5.93
CA ILE A 111 13.79 -0.09 5.00
C ILE A 111 12.54 -0.52 4.21
N GLN A 112 12.68 -0.75 2.91
CA GLN A 112 11.63 -1.32 2.08
C GLN A 112 11.37 -2.80 2.43
N PRO A 113 10.12 -3.29 2.33
CA PRO A 113 8.92 -2.57 1.87
C PRO A 113 8.19 -1.79 2.98
N TYR A 114 8.60 -1.91 4.25
CA TYR A 114 7.89 -1.29 5.38
C TYR A 114 7.80 0.25 5.27
N GLN A 115 8.86 0.92 4.85
CA GLN A 115 8.85 2.38 4.65
C GLN A 115 7.86 2.82 3.57
N ASP A 116 7.76 2.05 2.47
CA ASP A 116 6.83 2.33 1.38
C ASP A 116 5.40 2.07 1.83
N PHE A 117 5.14 0.99 2.58
CA PHE A 117 3.85 0.72 3.21
C PHE A 117 3.39 1.90 4.07
N VAL A 118 4.26 2.39 4.97
CA VAL A 118 3.93 3.54 5.83
C VAL A 118 3.60 4.77 4.98
N THR A 119 4.34 5.00 3.91
CA THR A 119 4.12 6.14 3.00
C THR A 119 2.80 6.00 2.24
N LEU A 120 2.48 4.80 1.74
CA LEU A 120 1.23 4.50 1.04
C LEU A 120 0.01 4.70 1.93
N PHE A 121 0.02 4.20 3.18
CA PHE A 121 -1.10 4.38 4.09
C PHE A 121 -1.27 5.83 4.57
N ASN A 122 -0.18 6.57 4.74
CA ASN A 122 -0.27 8.01 4.99
C ASN A 122 -0.90 8.75 3.80
N LEU A 123 -0.54 8.37 2.57
CA LEU A 123 -1.11 8.96 1.36
C LEU A 123 -2.60 8.64 1.24
N ARG A 124 -2.99 7.37 1.43
CA ARG A 124 -4.40 6.97 1.48
C ARG A 124 -5.18 7.76 2.52
N ASN A 125 -4.63 7.95 3.72
CA ASN A 125 -5.31 8.71 4.77
C ASN A 125 -5.47 10.18 4.40
N GLU A 126 -4.47 10.81 3.78
CA GLU A 126 -4.59 12.19 3.29
C GLU A 126 -5.61 12.32 2.14
N LEU A 127 -5.74 11.31 1.28
CA LEU A 127 -6.73 11.27 0.19
C LEU A 127 -8.16 11.00 0.67
N VAL A 128 -8.34 10.17 1.69
CA VAL A 128 -9.67 9.84 2.25
C VAL A 128 -10.13 10.91 3.22
N HIS A 129 -9.20 11.57 3.91
CA HIS A 129 -9.46 12.67 4.82
C HIS A 129 -8.91 13.97 4.25
N LEU A 130 -9.26 14.28 2.99
CA LEU A 130 -8.91 15.53 2.32
C LEU A 130 -9.46 16.71 3.13
N LYS A 131 -8.64 17.17 4.07
CA LYS A 131 -8.84 18.41 4.79
C LYS A 131 -8.17 19.52 3.99
N PRO A 132 -8.73 20.74 4.00
CA PRO A 132 -8.02 21.93 3.55
C PRO A 132 -6.88 22.25 4.54
N LYS A 133 -5.85 21.40 4.55
CA LYS A 133 -4.59 21.60 5.30
C LYS A 133 -3.54 22.32 4.45
N ASP A 134 -3.91 22.63 3.21
CA ASP A 134 -3.12 23.38 2.25
C ASP A 134 -3.12 24.87 2.63
N GLU A 135 -2.69 25.17 3.85
CA GLU A 135 -2.19 26.50 4.16
C GLU A 135 -0.81 26.60 3.53
N TYR A 136 -0.72 27.42 2.50
CA TYR A 136 0.55 27.80 1.92
C TYR A 136 0.98 29.11 2.54
N THR A 137 2.22 29.15 3.03
CA THR A 137 2.83 30.42 3.38
C THR A 137 3.25 31.08 2.08
N LEU A 138 2.40 31.99 1.60
CA LEU A 138 2.76 32.87 0.49
C LEU A 138 3.67 33.95 1.07
N ASN A 139 4.94 33.92 0.70
CA ASN A 139 5.84 35.03 0.96
C ASN A 139 5.81 35.94 -0.26
N LEU A 140 4.85 36.89 -0.26
CA LEU A 140 4.60 37.82 -1.37
C LEU A 140 5.80 38.75 -1.64
N ASP A 141 6.74 38.85 -0.70
CA ASP A 141 7.94 39.70 -0.78
C ASP A 141 9.19 38.93 -1.21
N SER A 142 9.09 37.62 -1.49
CA SER A 142 10.21 36.77 -1.90
C SER A 142 9.92 36.03 -3.20
N ASP A 143 10.98 35.74 -3.98
CA ASP A 143 10.91 34.85 -5.13
C ASP A 143 10.82 33.35 -4.75
N ASP A 144 10.73 33.02 -3.46
CA ASP A 144 10.64 31.65 -2.99
C ASP A 144 9.32 31.00 -3.38
N LEU A 145 9.38 29.74 -3.82
CA LEU A 145 8.20 28.96 -4.14
C LEU A 145 7.34 28.72 -2.88
N PRO A 146 6.00 28.77 -2.97
CA PRO A 146 5.12 28.48 -1.86
C PRO A 146 5.43 27.10 -1.25
N SER A 147 5.82 27.08 0.03
CA SER A 147 6.05 25.83 0.74
C SER A 147 4.73 25.28 1.29
N SER A 148 4.36 24.05 0.90
CA SER A 148 3.22 23.36 1.51
C SER A 148 3.54 22.96 2.94
N LYS A 149 2.61 23.18 3.88
CA LYS A 149 2.69 22.58 5.22
C LYS A 149 2.49 21.06 5.23
N ARG A 150 2.12 20.44 4.10
CA ARG A 150 1.95 18.98 4.03
C ARG A 150 3.31 18.28 4.01
N THR A 151 3.69 17.75 5.17
CA THR A 151 4.93 16.96 5.34
C THR A 151 4.99 15.70 4.47
N ILE A 152 3.85 15.19 3.98
CA ILE A 152 3.82 14.01 3.11
C ILE A 152 4.48 14.28 1.75
N LEU A 153 4.41 15.52 1.24
CA LEU A 153 4.99 15.87 -0.05
C LEU A 153 6.51 15.71 -0.07
N ASN A 154 7.18 15.98 1.06
CA ASN A 154 8.62 15.77 1.21
C ASN A 154 9.01 14.28 1.15
N LYS A 155 8.11 13.39 1.61
CA LYS A 155 8.34 11.95 1.53
C LYS A 155 8.08 11.43 0.11
N LEU A 156 7.05 11.95 -0.55
CA LEU A 156 6.70 11.55 -1.91
C LEU A 156 7.69 12.09 -2.96
N SER A 157 8.27 13.27 -2.74
CA SER A 157 9.29 13.82 -3.65
C SER A 157 10.53 12.95 -3.70
N GLY A 158 10.99 12.40 -2.57
CA GLY A 158 12.10 11.45 -2.52
C GLY A 158 11.86 10.13 -3.26
N LEU A 159 10.61 9.84 -3.66
CA LEU A 159 10.24 8.67 -4.45
C LEU A 159 10.21 8.95 -5.96
N ASN A 160 10.40 10.20 -6.40
CA ASN A 160 10.30 10.62 -7.80
C ASN A 160 8.97 10.23 -8.48
N ILE A 161 7.88 10.20 -7.70
CA ILE A 161 6.53 9.85 -8.19
C ILE A 161 5.63 11.07 -8.39
N LEU A 162 6.08 12.25 -8.01
CA LEU A 162 5.31 13.48 -8.15
C LEU A 162 5.53 14.08 -9.54
N ARG A 163 4.50 14.70 -10.08
CA ARG A 163 4.60 15.52 -11.28
C ARG A 163 5.39 16.80 -10.99
N GLU A 164 6.28 17.15 -11.90
CA GLU A 164 7.07 18.37 -11.83
C GLU A 164 6.19 19.62 -12.07
N PRO A 165 6.27 20.66 -11.21
CA PRO A 165 5.53 21.93 -11.37
C PRO A 165 5.71 22.63 -12.71
N SER A 166 6.83 22.41 -13.41
CA SER A 166 7.11 23.00 -14.72
C SER A 166 6.31 22.38 -15.88
N THR A 167 5.66 21.23 -15.65
CA THR A 167 4.97 20.47 -16.71
C THR A 167 3.47 20.79 -16.84
N TYR A 168 2.95 21.72 -16.04
CA TYR A 168 1.53 22.07 -16.04
C TYR A 168 1.22 23.05 -17.18
N LYS A 169 0.30 22.68 -18.08
CA LYS A 169 -0.03 23.43 -19.30
C LYS A 169 -0.88 24.69 -19.06
N ASN A 170 -1.33 24.96 -17.83
CA ASN A 170 -2.20 26.08 -17.53
C ASN A 170 -1.45 27.16 -16.74
N PRO A 171 -1.15 28.33 -17.33
CA PRO A 171 -0.37 29.39 -16.69
C PRO A 171 -1.11 30.14 -15.57
N VAL A 172 -2.33 29.72 -15.20
CA VAL A 172 -3.06 30.26 -14.04
C VAL A 172 -2.53 29.72 -12.71
N ILE A 173 -1.62 28.74 -12.75
CA ILE A 173 -0.72 28.43 -11.62
C ILE A 173 0.30 29.58 -11.58
N ASN A 174 -0.17 30.75 -11.17
CA ASN A 174 0.67 31.87 -10.79
C ASN A 174 1.66 31.36 -9.74
N LYS A 175 2.82 32.01 -9.57
CA LYS A 175 3.75 31.74 -8.46
C LYS A 175 3.02 31.66 -7.09
N ASP A 176 1.81 32.22 -7.01
CA ASP A 176 0.93 32.31 -5.83
C ASP A 176 -0.10 31.17 -5.67
N CYS A 177 -0.29 30.27 -6.65
CA CYS A 177 -1.30 29.21 -6.58
C CYS A 177 -0.66 27.82 -6.68
N PRO A 178 -0.30 27.20 -5.56
CA PRO A 178 0.37 25.91 -5.53
C PRO A 178 -0.54 24.76 -5.96
N VAL A 179 0.05 23.79 -6.67
CA VAL A 179 -0.68 22.69 -7.28
C VAL A 179 -1.32 21.77 -6.22
N PRO A 180 -2.62 21.43 -6.36
CA PRO A 180 -3.31 20.49 -5.46
C PRO A 180 -2.62 19.13 -5.39
N LEU A 181 -2.64 18.48 -4.22
CA LEU A 181 -2.04 17.15 -4.00
C LEU A 181 -2.48 16.14 -5.07
N LEU A 182 -3.76 16.11 -5.39
CA LEU A 182 -4.36 15.20 -6.38
C LEU A 182 -3.67 15.33 -7.73
N GLU A 183 -3.45 16.56 -8.20
CA GLU A 183 -2.78 16.81 -9.48
C GLU A 183 -1.28 16.47 -9.45
N ARG A 184 -0.64 16.52 -8.29
CA ARG A 184 0.79 16.18 -8.14
C ARG A 184 1.03 14.68 -8.16
N ILE A 185 0.13 13.88 -7.59
CA ILE A 185 0.27 12.42 -7.51
C ILE A 185 -0.31 11.70 -8.73
N SER A 186 -1.06 12.38 -9.59
CA SER A 186 -1.66 11.81 -10.80
C SER A 186 -0.62 11.56 -11.91
N THR A 187 0.31 10.65 -11.62
CA THR A 187 1.37 10.19 -12.52
C THR A 187 1.35 8.66 -12.67
N PRO A 188 1.80 8.12 -13.81
CA PRO A 188 1.99 6.68 -13.96
C PRO A 188 2.97 6.11 -12.91
N ALA A 189 4.00 6.89 -12.56
CA ALA A 189 4.99 6.50 -11.56
C ALA A 189 4.38 6.31 -10.16
N ALA A 190 3.46 7.18 -9.73
CA ALA A 190 2.75 7.03 -8.47
C ALA A 190 1.82 5.81 -8.45
N ALA A 191 1.09 5.57 -9.54
CA ALA A 191 0.23 4.40 -9.69
C ALA A 191 1.05 3.09 -9.64
N LYS A 192 2.15 3.03 -10.41
CA LYS A 192 3.10 1.89 -10.41
C LYS A 192 3.70 1.66 -9.02
N TRP A 193 4.18 2.73 -8.38
CA TRP A 193 4.76 2.66 -7.04
C TRP A 193 3.77 2.11 -6.02
N ALA A 194 2.51 2.55 -6.04
CA ALA A 194 1.49 2.05 -5.12
C ALA A 194 1.21 0.55 -5.32
N CYS A 195 1.02 0.12 -6.58
CA CYS A 195 0.80 -1.30 -6.92
C CYS A 195 1.98 -2.17 -6.48
N ASN A 196 3.20 -1.71 -6.74
CA ASN A 196 4.43 -2.40 -6.37
C ASN A 196 4.66 -2.39 -4.86
N THR A 197 4.25 -1.35 -4.15
CA THR A 197 4.31 -1.32 -2.67
C THR A 197 3.43 -2.41 -2.07
N ALA A 198 2.20 -2.58 -2.58
CA ALA A 198 1.31 -3.66 -2.15
C ALA A 198 1.89 -5.03 -2.45
N ALA A 199 2.36 -5.25 -3.69
CA ALA A 199 2.98 -6.50 -4.10
C ALA A 199 4.20 -6.85 -3.24
N LYS A 200 5.16 -5.91 -3.08
CA LYS A 200 6.35 -6.11 -2.25
C LYS A 200 6.01 -6.37 -0.78
N THR A 201 5.01 -5.69 -0.23
CA THR A 201 4.61 -5.87 1.18
C THR A 201 4.08 -7.29 1.41
N VAL A 202 3.15 -7.76 0.57
CA VAL A 202 2.58 -9.12 0.68
C VAL A 202 3.65 -10.18 0.41
N GLN A 203 4.45 -10.01 -0.65
CA GLN A 203 5.55 -10.92 -0.95
C GLN A 203 6.56 -11.02 0.21
N ASP A 204 6.92 -9.90 0.84
CA ASP A 204 7.88 -9.90 1.93
C ASP A 204 7.37 -10.65 3.17
N ILE A 205 6.10 -10.46 3.52
CA ILE A 205 5.44 -11.23 4.60
C ILE A 205 5.50 -12.72 4.28
N VAL A 206 5.03 -13.13 3.09
CA VAL A 206 4.97 -14.54 2.69
C VAL A 206 6.37 -15.17 2.61
N ASN A 207 7.37 -14.43 2.11
CA ASN A 207 8.73 -14.92 2.00
C ASN A 207 9.41 -15.14 3.35
N LYS A 208 9.12 -14.28 4.33
CA LYS A 208 9.65 -14.36 5.70
C LYS A 208 9.00 -15.45 6.56
N MET A 209 7.85 -16.00 6.16
CA MET A 209 7.24 -17.13 6.87
C MET A 209 8.14 -18.38 6.81
N PRO A 210 8.16 -19.24 7.84
CA PRO A 210 8.78 -20.56 7.76
C PRO A 210 8.07 -21.44 6.73
N ASN A 211 8.75 -22.47 6.23
CA ASN A 211 8.17 -23.37 5.24
C ASN A 211 7.04 -24.18 5.87
N SER A 212 5.85 -24.11 5.27
CA SER A 212 4.63 -24.78 5.72
C SER A 212 3.61 -24.84 4.58
N GLU A 213 2.61 -25.71 4.70
CA GLU A 213 1.48 -25.76 3.77
C GLU A 213 0.74 -24.41 3.70
N PHE A 214 0.66 -23.69 4.82
CA PHE A 214 0.06 -22.36 4.86
C PHE A 214 0.85 -21.35 4.01
N LYS A 215 2.18 -21.33 4.12
CA LYS A 215 3.03 -20.48 3.27
C LYS A 215 2.86 -20.85 1.80
N ASP A 216 2.81 -22.14 1.47
CA ASP A 216 2.62 -22.59 0.09
C ASP A 216 1.26 -22.19 -0.48
N TYR A 217 0.21 -22.23 0.34
CA TYR A 217 -1.10 -21.70 -0.01
C TYR A 217 -1.05 -20.20 -0.31
N LEU A 218 -0.44 -19.39 0.57
CA LEU A 218 -0.33 -17.95 0.37
C LEU A 218 0.50 -17.63 -0.89
N LYS A 219 1.61 -18.36 -1.12
CA LYS A 219 2.40 -18.20 -2.35
C LYS A 219 1.57 -18.44 -3.60
N ARG A 220 0.87 -19.58 -3.65
CA ARG A 220 0.09 -19.97 -4.83
C ARG A 220 -1.07 -19.03 -5.10
N ASN A 221 -1.81 -18.65 -4.05
CA ASN A 221 -3.08 -17.92 -4.19
C ASN A 221 -2.94 -16.41 -4.12
N TYR A 222 -1.85 -15.86 -3.55
CA TYR A 222 -1.63 -14.41 -3.43
C TYR A 222 -0.45 -13.95 -4.28
N THR A 223 0.78 -14.35 -3.94
CA THR A 223 1.99 -13.75 -4.55
C THR A 223 2.16 -14.14 -6.01
N ASN A 224 1.93 -15.41 -6.35
CA ASN A 224 2.12 -15.90 -7.72
C ASN A 224 0.98 -15.49 -8.65
N LYS A 225 -0.20 -15.19 -8.08
CA LYS A 225 -1.43 -14.94 -8.84
C LYS A 225 -1.76 -13.44 -8.96
N TYR A 226 -1.83 -12.73 -7.84
CA TYR A 226 -2.33 -11.35 -7.79
C TYR A 226 -1.19 -10.35 -7.57
N PHE A 227 -0.43 -10.55 -6.49
CA PHE A 227 0.58 -9.61 -5.98
C PHE A 227 1.90 -9.70 -6.74
N GLN A 228 1.86 -9.61 -8.06
CA GLN A 228 3.03 -9.55 -8.95
C GLN A 228 3.49 -8.10 -9.15
N LEU A 229 4.80 -7.90 -9.33
CA LEU A 229 5.37 -6.60 -9.63
C LEU A 229 5.02 -6.17 -11.06
N ILE A 230 4.83 -4.87 -11.23
CA ILE A 230 4.79 -4.22 -12.54
C ILE A 230 6.23 -3.91 -12.91
N GLU A 231 6.73 -4.55 -13.97
CA GLU A 231 8.06 -4.35 -14.54
C GLU A 231 8.10 -3.08 -15.41
N ASP A 232 9.31 -2.58 -15.72
CA ASP A 232 9.56 -1.45 -16.63
C ASP A 232 9.46 -1.87 -18.10
#